data_AF-A0A427A9Q9-F1
#
_entry.id   AF-A0A427A9Q9-F1
#
_cell.length_a   1.000
_cell.length_b   1.000
_cell.length_c   1.000
_cell.angle_alpha   90.00
_cell.angle_beta   90.00
_cell.angle_gamma   90.00
#
_symmetry.space_group_name_H-M   'P 1'
#
loop_
_entity.id
_entity.type
_entity.pdbx_description
1 polymer ?
#
loop_
_entity_poly.entity_id
_entity_poly.type
_entity_poly.pdbx_seq_one_letter_code
_entity_poly.pdbx_strand_id
1 'polypeptide(L)' 'MCRGAWGSPGPDCCGRLCVNLRMDFFNCGRCGRRCRFGEMCCGGGCVNVFYDPNNCGFCGNRCKPGGFCRYGMCDYAS' A
#
# COMPACT_ATOMS: atom_id res chain seq x y z
N MET A 1 4.77 24.65 2.20
CA MET A 1 5.54 23.51 2.78
C MET A 1 4.54 22.40 3.02
N CYS A 2 4.90 21.15 2.70
CA CYS A 2 4.11 19.96 3.04
C CYS A 2 4.13 19.81 4.56
N ARG A 3 3.28 20.58 5.25
CA ARG A 3 3.04 20.41 6.68
C ARG A 3 1.83 19.47 6.77
N GLY A 4 1.86 18.50 7.68
CA GLY A 4 0.78 17.54 7.92
C GLY A 4 -0.49 18.20 8.45
N ALA A 5 -1.04 19.14 7.70
CA ALA A 5 -2.31 19.79 7.93
C ALA A 5 -3.42 18.86 7.44
N TRP A 6 -4.56 18.89 8.12
CA TRP A 6 -5.73 18.12 7.72
C TRP A 6 -6.12 18.42 6.26
N GLY A 7 -6.34 17.37 5.48
CA GLY A 7 -6.65 17.46 4.05
C GLY A 7 -5.43 17.48 3.12
N SER A 8 -4.21 17.57 3.64
CA SER A 8 -3.00 17.40 2.82
C SER A 8 -2.85 15.93 2.40
N PRO A 9 -2.51 15.62 1.12
CA PRO A 9 -2.35 14.23 0.67
C PRO A 9 -1.22 13.47 1.37
N GLY A 10 -0.31 14.17 2.03
CA GLY A 10 0.65 13.59 2.96
C GLY A 10 1.73 14.59 3.39
N PRO A 11 2.64 14.15 4.28
CA PRO A 11 3.69 15.01 4.83
C PRO A 11 4.92 15.14 3.92
N ASP A 12 5.08 14.27 2.92
CA ASP A 12 6.30 14.17 2.13
C ASP A 12 6.23 15.10 0.92
N CYS A 13 7.31 15.82 0.64
CA CYS A 13 7.37 16.71 -0.52
C CYS A 13 8.00 16.02 -1.73
N CYS A 14 7.22 15.92 -2.81
CA CYS A 14 7.67 15.51 -4.14
C CYS A 14 7.59 16.70 -5.10
N GLY A 15 8.67 17.50 -5.14
CA GLY A 15 8.70 18.75 -5.88
C GLY A 15 7.74 19.77 -5.27
N ARG A 16 6.66 20.10 -6.00
CA ARG A 16 5.61 21.02 -5.54
C ARG A 16 4.37 20.32 -4.98
N LEU A 17 4.35 18.98 -4.98
CA LEU A 17 3.23 18.18 -4.50
C LEU A 17 3.54 17.59 -3.13
N CYS A 18 2.53 17.59 -2.25
CA CYS A 18 2.56 16.85 -0.99
C CYS A 18 1.99 15.47 -1.25
N VAL A 19 2.69 14.42 -0.83
CA VAL A 19 2.28 13.02 -0.99
C VAL A 19 2.57 12.25 0.29
N ASN A 20 2.11 11.00 0.37
CA ASN A 20 2.42 10.13 1.48
C ASN A 20 3.28 8.96 0.98
N LEU A 21 4.59 9.00 1.23
CA LEU A 21 5.49 7.93 0.76
C LEU A 21 5.18 6.57 1.38
N ARG A 22 4.34 6.50 2.42
CA ARG A 22 3.98 5.25 3.09
C ARG A 22 2.74 4.57 2.53
N MET A 23 1.87 5.31 1.84
CA MET A 23 0.54 4.83 1.41
C MET A 23 0.19 5.20 -0.03
N ASP A 24 0.90 6.16 -0.63
CA ASP A 24 0.66 6.58 -2.00
C ASP A 24 1.20 5.54 -3.00
N PHE A 25 0.29 4.98 -3.80
CA PHE A 25 0.59 4.00 -4.84
C PHE A 25 1.56 4.50 -5.90
N PHE A 26 1.55 5.80 -6.23
CA PHE A 26 2.42 6.43 -7.23
C PHE A 26 3.75 6.92 -6.66
N ASN A 27 3.87 7.02 -5.33
CA ASN A 27 5.03 7.58 -4.64
C ASN A 27 5.54 6.67 -3.52
N CYS A 28 5.47 5.36 -3.68
CA CYS A 28 5.72 4.43 -2.59
C CYS A 28 7.20 4.33 -2.20
N GLY A 29 7.54 4.80 -1.00
CA GLY A 29 8.89 4.87 -0.44
C GLY A 29 9.77 5.97 -1.04
N ARG A 30 9.42 6.48 -2.23
CA ARG A 30 10.09 7.62 -2.89
C ARG A 30 9.17 8.24 -3.95
N CYS A 31 9.35 9.52 -4.20
CA CYS A 31 8.67 10.25 -5.28
C CYS A 31 8.77 9.54 -6.64
N GLY A 32 7.64 9.37 -7.31
CA GLY A 32 7.52 8.74 -8.63
C GLY A 32 7.71 7.22 -8.64
N ARG A 33 7.92 6.58 -7.48
CA ARG A 33 7.98 5.12 -7.37
C ARG A 33 6.56 4.55 -7.35
N ARG A 34 6.06 4.20 -8.53
CA ARG A 34 4.77 3.54 -8.69
C ARG A 34 4.86 2.04 -8.39
N CYS A 35 3.94 1.52 -7.58
CA CYS A 35 3.80 0.07 -7.39
C CYS A 35 3.23 -0.61 -8.64
N ARG A 36 3.45 -1.92 -8.79
CA ARG A 36 2.94 -2.69 -9.92
C ARG A 36 1.46 -2.99 -9.75
N PHE A 37 0.82 -3.46 -10.82
CA PHE A 37 -0.55 -3.95 -10.75
C PHE A 37 -0.65 -5.11 -9.74
N GLY A 38 -1.67 -5.07 -8.88
CA GLY A 38 -1.85 -6.02 -7.79
C GLY A 38 -0.98 -5.75 -6.56
N GLU A 39 -0.22 -4.65 -6.54
CA GLU A 39 0.52 -4.20 -5.36
C GLU A 39 -0.13 -2.95 -4.74
N MET A 40 0.05 -2.80 -3.43
CA MET A 40 -0.34 -1.61 -2.66
C MET A 40 0.88 -1.06 -1.95
N CYS A 41 0.91 0.26 -1.72
CA CYS A 41 1.95 0.85 -0.91
C CYS A 41 1.66 0.63 0.57
N CYS A 42 2.42 -0.28 1.19
CA CYS A 42 2.32 -0.63 2.59
C CYS A 42 3.59 -0.19 3.32
N GLY A 43 3.50 0.88 4.11
CA GLY A 43 4.63 1.36 4.91
C GLY A 43 5.83 1.84 4.08
N GLY A 44 5.63 2.19 2.82
CA GLY A 44 6.69 2.61 1.89
C GLY A 44 7.32 1.48 1.06
N GLY A 45 6.82 0.25 1.23
CA GLY A 45 7.10 -0.88 0.35
C GLY A 45 5.90 -1.19 -0.54
N CYS A 46 6.14 -1.54 -1.80
CA CYS A 46 5.10 -2.13 -2.64
C CYS A 46 4.92 -3.60 -2.23
N VAL A 47 3.72 -3.95 -1.81
CA VAL A 47 3.38 -5.30 -1.33
C VAL A 47 2.28 -5.88 -2.20
N ASN A 48 2.44 -7.12 -2.62
CA ASN A 48 1.44 -7.81 -3.44
C ASN A 48 0.23 -8.22 -2.61
N VAL A 49 -0.86 -7.47 -2.73
CA VAL A 49 -2.08 -7.72 -1.95
C VAL A 49 -2.91 -8.87 -2.51
N PHE A 50 -2.55 -9.46 -3.65
CA PHE A 50 -3.31 -10.58 -4.22
C PHE A 50 -2.89 -11.94 -3.71
N TYR A 51 -1.65 -12.06 -3.24
CA TYR A 51 -1.06 -13.34 -2.85
C TYR A 51 -0.32 -13.30 -1.52
N ASP A 52 -0.10 -12.13 -0.91
CA ASP A 52 0.51 -12.05 0.41
C ASP A 52 -0.54 -12.36 1.51
N PRO A 53 -0.42 -13.48 2.24
CA PRO A 53 -1.34 -13.84 3.31
C PRO A 53 -1.29 -12.89 4.51
N ASN A 54 -0.31 -11.99 4.60
CA ASN A 54 -0.23 -10.96 5.65
C ASN A 54 -0.80 -9.62 5.21
N ASN A 55 -1.10 -9.44 3.92
CA ASN A 55 -1.54 -8.18 3.33
C ASN A 55 -2.64 -8.40 2.28
N CYS A 56 -3.53 -9.37 2.51
CA CYS A 56 -4.46 -9.84 1.51
C CYS A 56 -5.58 -8.82 1.23
N GLY A 57 -5.66 -8.30 0.01
CA GLY A 57 -6.61 -7.25 -0.40
C GLY A 57 -6.18 -5.84 0.04
N PHE A 58 -5.61 -5.68 1.24
CA PHE A 58 -5.06 -4.42 1.74
C PHE A 58 -3.95 -4.65 2.76
N CYS A 59 -3.14 -3.60 2.99
CA CYS A 59 -2.01 -3.64 3.93
C CYS A 59 -2.45 -4.06 5.34
N GLY A 60 -1.74 -5.02 5.94
CA GLY A 60 -2.00 -5.53 7.29
C GLY A 60 -3.19 -6.49 7.40
N ASN A 61 -3.87 -6.81 6.30
CA ASN A 61 -4.94 -7.82 6.33
C ASN A 61 -4.34 -9.23 6.32
N ARG A 62 -4.16 -9.79 7.51
CA ARG A 62 -3.64 -11.14 7.65
C ARG A 62 -4.76 -12.18 7.58
N CYS A 63 -4.61 -13.16 6.70
CA CYS A 63 -5.47 -14.34 6.66
C CYS A 63 -5.33 -15.19 7.92
N LYS A 64 -6.34 -16.03 8.21
CA LYS A 64 -6.27 -16.98 9.32
C LYS A 64 -5.02 -17.86 9.20
N PRO A 65 -4.46 -18.37 10.31
CA PRO A 65 -3.34 -19.31 10.24
C PRO A 65 -3.66 -20.48 9.29
N GLY A 66 -2.81 -20.68 8.28
CA GLY A 66 -3.01 -21.69 7.25
C GLY A 66 -3.93 -21.28 6.08
N GLY A 67 -4.56 -20.10 6.14
CA GLY A 67 -5.37 -19.54 5.08
C GLY A 67 -4.53 -18.99 3.93
N PHE A 68 -5.02 -19.17 2.71
CA PHE A 68 -4.36 -18.69 1.49
C PHE A 68 -4.92 -17.35 1.06
N CYS A 69 -4.06 -16.45 0.58
CA CYS A 69 -4.49 -15.26 -0.12
C CYS A 69 -4.53 -15.53 -1.63
N ARG A 70 -5.69 -15.34 -2.25
CA ARG A 70 -5.84 -15.45 -3.70
C ARG A 70 -6.75 -14.36 -4.22
N TYR A 71 -6.30 -13.67 -5.27
CA TYR A 71 -7.03 -12.56 -5.89
C TYR A 71 -7.46 -11.47 -4.88
N GLY A 72 -6.70 -11.31 -3.79
CA GLY A 72 -6.98 -10.33 -2.74
C GLY A 72 -8.04 -10.76 -1.72
N MET A 73 -8.38 -12.05 -1.68
CA MET A 73 -9.31 -12.61 -0.70
C MET A 73 -8.66 -13.76 0.05
N CYS A 74 -8.81 -13.74 1.37
CA CYS A 74 -8.43 -14.87 2.21
C CYS A 74 -9.43 -16.00 2.00
N ASP A 75 -8.93 -17.24 1.92
CA ASP A 75 -9.75 -18.45 1.86
C ASP A 75 -10.64 -18.49 0.60
N TYR A 76 -10.24 -17.80 -0.47
CA TYR A 76 -10.91 -17.81 -1.78
C TYR A 76 -10.93 -19.24 -2.34
N ALA A 77 -12.10 -19.87 -2.27
CA ALA A 77 -12.40 -21.29 -2.57
C ALA A 77 -12.24 -22.29 -1.40
N SER A 78 -12.49 -21.86 -0.16
CA SER A 78 -12.62 -22.74 1.01
C SER A 78 -14.07 -23.04 1.36
#